data_AF-A0A1F3C9Z3-F1
#
_entry.id   AF-A0A1F3C9Z3-F1
#
_cell.length_a   1.000
_cell.length_b   1.000
_cell.length_c   1.000
_cell.angle_alpha   90.00
_cell.angle_beta   90.00
_cell.angle_gamma   90.00
#
_symmetry.space_group_name_H-M   'P 1'
#
loop_
_entity.id
_entity.type
_entity.pdbx_description
1 polymer ?
#
loop_
_entity_poly.entity_id
_entity_poly.type
_entity_poly.pdbx_seq_one_letter_code
_entity_poly.pdbx_strand_id
1 'polypeptide(L)'
;MNRRSLNGRLFLLSLPVIGILLTLGWLSTPSAPAAPTPSAGCAGCHAPGKAATLDAALKKIKNHPQLPAPSVAMCVVCHKAEGRAAPLGPVLHRRHLGAAAFAGTYKGTCTSCHAVDLKTGIITVIGLPRR
;
A
#
# COMPACT_ATOMS: atom_id res chain seq x y z
N MET A 1 -82.56 -18.30 27.65
CA MET A 1 -81.89 -17.52 26.60
C MET A 1 -81.37 -16.22 27.22
N ASN A 2 -80.06 -16.07 27.45
CA ASN A 2 -79.41 -14.76 27.43
C ASN A 2 -77.89 -14.91 27.23
N ARG A 3 -77.30 -13.96 26.50
CA ARG A 3 -76.04 -14.08 25.75
C ARG A 3 -74.77 -13.92 26.59
N ARG A 4 -73.71 -14.56 26.09
CA ARG A 4 -72.30 -14.53 26.48
C ARG A 4 -71.69 -13.12 26.43
N SER A 5 -70.72 -12.81 27.30
CA SER A 5 -69.32 -12.54 26.92
C SER A 5 -68.51 -12.05 28.14
N LEU A 6 -67.58 -12.88 28.62
CA LEU A 6 -66.53 -12.48 29.56
C LEU A 6 -65.41 -11.79 28.77
N ASN A 7 -65.08 -10.55 29.11
CA ASN A 7 -63.87 -9.88 28.63
C ASN A 7 -63.04 -9.37 29.80
N GLY A 8 -61.73 -9.65 29.75
CA GLY A 8 -60.72 -8.74 30.29
C GLY A 8 -59.98 -9.15 31.56
N ARG A 9 -59.42 -10.37 31.60
CA ARG A 9 -58.31 -10.67 32.52
C ARG A 9 -57.05 -9.92 32.07
N LEU A 10 -56.51 -9.12 32.99
CA LEU A 10 -55.12 -9.21 33.48
C LEU A 10 -54.01 -9.22 32.41
N PHE A 11 -53.33 -8.09 32.20
CA PHE A 11 -51.90 -8.00 31.83
C PHE A 11 -51.45 -6.55 32.06
N LEU A 12 -50.95 -6.22 33.25
CA LEU A 12 -49.52 -6.25 33.63
C LEU A 12 -48.66 -5.32 32.77
N LEU A 13 -48.34 -4.16 33.35
CA LEU A 13 -47.00 -3.58 33.47
C LEU A 13 -45.92 -4.27 32.63
N SER A 14 -45.65 -3.75 31.43
CA SER A 14 -44.36 -3.91 30.76
C SER A 14 -44.23 -2.88 29.65
N LEU A 15 -44.01 -1.61 30.02
CA LEU A 15 -43.46 -0.63 29.08
C LEU A 15 -42.06 -1.14 28.66
N PRO A 16 -41.80 -1.29 27.37
CA PRO A 16 -40.71 -2.13 26.91
C PRO A 16 -39.38 -1.42 27.10
N VAL A 17 -38.47 -2.09 27.79
CA VAL A 17 -37.00 -1.89 27.86
C VAL A 17 -36.32 -2.06 26.47
N ILE A 18 -37.08 -1.99 25.38
CA ILE A 18 -36.66 -2.31 24.01
C ILE A 18 -36.19 -1.07 23.24
N GLY A 19 -36.47 0.16 23.74
CA GLY A 19 -36.08 1.40 23.05
C GLY A 19 -34.59 1.77 23.12
N ILE A 20 -33.82 1.18 24.03
CA ILE A 20 -32.43 1.61 24.31
C ILE A 20 -31.38 0.77 23.55
N LEU A 21 -31.75 -0.39 22.98
CA LEU A 21 -30.81 -1.31 22.31
C LEU A 21 -30.57 -1.01 20.82
N LEU A 22 -31.32 -0.08 20.21
CA LEU A 22 -31.25 0.21 18.76
C LEU A 22 -30.40 1.44 18.39
N THR A 23 -29.92 2.24 19.34
CA THR A 23 -29.12 3.46 19.07
C THR A 23 -27.61 3.27 19.26
N LEU A 24 -27.16 2.14 19.80
CA LEU A 24 -25.75 1.87 20.09
C LEU A 24 -25.00 1.07 19.00
N GLY A 25 -25.70 0.65 17.93
CA GLY A 25 -25.13 -0.23 16.90
C GLY A 25 -24.35 0.46 15.77
N TRP A 26 -24.30 1.81 15.74
CA TRP A 26 -23.79 2.56 14.58
C TRP A 26 -22.44 3.27 14.81
N LEU A 27 -21.78 3.03 15.95
CA LEU A 27 -20.51 3.67 16.28
C LEU A 27 -19.28 2.78 16.02
N SER A 28 -19.36 1.91 15.01
CA SER A 28 -18.23 1.10 14.57
C SER A 28 -17.93 1.42 13.11
N THR A 29 -17.37 2.61 12.85
CA THR A 29 -16.70 2.86 11.56
C THR A 29 -15.50 1.91 11.50
N PRO A 30 -15.42 1.01 10.49
CA PRO A 30 -14.21 0.22 10.29
C PRO A 30 -13.04 1.20 10.13
N SER A 31 -12.09 1.16 11.06
CA SER A 31 -10.84 1.90 10.91
C SER A 31 -10.17 1.42 9.62
N ALA A 32 -10.09 2.29 8.62
CA ALA A 32 -9.34 2.01 7.41
C ALA A 32 -7.92 1.59 7.82
N PRO A 33 -7.36 0.51 7.24
CA PRO A 33 -5.99 0.14 7.54
C PRO A 33 -5.09 1.35 7.27
N ALA A 34 -4.18 1.61 8.22
CA ALA A 34 -3.24 2.71 8.11
C ALA A 34 -2.56 2.66 6.73
N ALA A 35 -2.56 3.80 6.03
CA ALA A 35 -1.90 3.90 4.73
C ALA A 35 -0.46 3.40 4.88
N PRO A 36 0.05 2.57 3.95
CA PRO A 36 1.42 2.12 4.01
C PRO A 36 2.32 3.35 4.07
N THR A 37 3.22 3.39 5.06
CA THR A 37 4.22 4.45 5.17
C THR A 37 4.88 4.61 3.80
N PRO A 38 4.85 5.81 3.18
CA PRO A 38 5.53 6.03 1.91
C PRO A 38 6.97 5.58 2.10
N SER A 39 7.40 4.58 1.33
CA SER A 39 8.80 4.23 1.37
C SER A 39 9.59 5.45 0.87
N ALA A 40 10.81 5.63 1.38
CA ALA A 40 11.73 6.64 0.83
C ALA A 40 12.27 6.22 -0.56
N GLY A 41 11.45 5.58 -1.39
CA GLY A 41 11.84 4.98 -2.67
C GLY A 41 12.95 3.93 -2.49
N CYS A 42 13.92 3.96 -3.39
CA CYS A 42 15.06 3.05 -3.36
C CYS A 42 15.82 3.10 -2.01
N ALA A 43 15.97 4.29 -1.43
CA ALA A 43 16.70 4.47 -0.17
C ALA A 43 15.97 3.84 1.02
N GLY A 44 14.65 3.63 0.95
CA GLY A 44 13.90 2.93 1.99
C GLY A 44 14.40 1.50 2.24
N CYS A 45 14.90 0.83 1.19
CA CYS A 45 15.44 -0.54 1.27
C CYS A 45 16.96 -0.60 1.12
N HIS A 46 17.53 0.28 0.28
CA HIS A 46 18.91 0.22 -0.20
C HIS A 46 19.80 1.35 0.35
N ALA A 47 19.47 1.90 1.53
CA ALA A 47 20.28 2.91 2.21
C ALA A 47 21.67 2.38 2.63
N PRO A 48 22.67 3.27 2.79
CA PRO A 48 23.93 2.95 3.45
C PRO A 48 23.71 2.26 4.80
N GLY A 49 24.52 1.24 5.12
CA GLY A 49 24.38 0.45 6.35
C GLY A 49 23.35 -0.68 6.29
N LYS A 50 22.60 -0.83 5.19
CA LYS A 50 21.78 -2.03 4.92
C LYS A 50 22.58 -3.09 4.14
N ALA A 51 22.26 -4.36 4.35
CA ALA A 51 22.96 -5.50 3.72
C ALA A 51 22.92 -5.50 2.18
N ALA A 52 21.97 -4.79 1.58
CA ALA A 52 21.85 -4.63 0.14
C ALA A 52 21.81 -3.14 -0.21
N THR A 53 22.93 -2.43 -0.11
CA THR A 53 23.04 -1.10 -0.74
C THR A 53 22.88 -1.19 -2.26
N LEU A 54 22.63 -0.07 -2.94
CA LEU A 54 22.55 -0.05 -4.42
C LEU A 54 23.84 -0.59 -5.05
N ASP A 55 25.01 -0.16 -4.57
CA ASP A 55 26.31 -0.66 -5.03
C ASP A 55 26.47 -2.17 -4.81
N ALA A 56 26.09 -2.67 -3.63
CA ALA A 56 26.17 -4.09 -3.32
C ALA A 56 25.20 -4.92 -4.18
N ALA A 57 24.06 -4.35 -4.55
CA ALA A 57 23.10 -4.99 -5.46
C ALA A 57 23.65 -5.07 -6.89
N LEU A 58 24.27 -3.99 -7.39
CA LEU A 58 24.86 -3.95 -8.74
C LEU A 58 26.01 -4.95 -8.91
N LYS A 59 26.86 -5.12 -7.90
CA LYS A 59 27.95 -6.10 -7.90
C LYS A 59 27.50 -7.54 -8.13
N LYS A 60 26.23 -7.85 -7.85
CA LYS A 60 25.65 -9.18 -8.02
C LYS A 60 25.02 -9.41 -9.40
N ILE A 61 24.97 -8.39 -10.26
CA ILE A 61 24.39 -8.52 -11.60
C ILE A 61 25.48 -8.97 -12.57
N LYS A 62 25.36 -10.22 -13.02
CA LYS A 62 26.26 -10.79 -14.03
C LYS A 62 26.22 -9.92 -15.31
N ASN A 63 27.39 -9.63 -15.87
CA ASN A 63 27.56 -8.82 -17.09
C ASN A 63 27.11 -7.35 -17.00
N HIS A 64 26.81 -6.84 -15.80
CA HIS A 64 26.63 -5.40 -15.60
C HIS A 64 28.00 -4.74 -15.35
N PRO A 65 28.32 -3.60 -16.00
CA PRO A 65 29.53 -2.84 -15.71
C PRO A 65 29.64 -2.51 -14.22
N GLN A 66 30.83 -2.70 -13.65
CA GLN A 66 31.07 -2.39 -12.24
C GLN A 66 31.40 -0.91 -12.11
N LEU A 67 30.38 -0.14 -11.71
CA LEU A 67 30.43 1.30 -11.56
C LEU A 67 29.82 1.68 -10.20
N PRO A 68 30.27 2.77 -9.57
CA PRO A 68 29.60 3.30 -8.39
C PRO A 68 28.19 3.79 -8.75
N ALA A 69 27.23 3.52 -7.87
CA ALA A 69 25.83 3.93 -7.96
C ALA A 69 25.38 4.56 -6.64
N PRO A 70 25.83 5.80 -6.38
CA PRO A 70 25.42 6.55 -5.18
C PRO A 70 23.91 6.85 -5.16
N SER A 71 23.22 6.79 -6.31
CA SER A 71 21.78 6.99 -6.42
C SER A 71 21.19 6.28 -7.62
N VAL A 72 19.87 6.06 -7.59
CA VAL A 72 19.11 5.47 -8.70
C VAL A 72 19.13 6.35 -9.97
N ALA A 73 19.41 7.65 -9.84
CA ALA A 73 19.55 8.56 -10.98
C ALA A 73 20.74 8.15 -11.88
N MET A 74 21.77 7.51 -11.34
CA MET A 74 22.88 6.98 -12.15
C MET A 74 22.44 5.83 -13.05
N CYS A 75 21.43 5.05 -12.64
CA CYS A 75 20.94 3.91 -13.40
C CYS A 75 20.29 4.35 -14.72
N VAL A 76 19.56 5.47 -14.73
CA VAL A 76 18.91 5.99 -15.94
C VAL A 76 19.86 6.63 -16.93
N VAL A 77 21.15 6.77 -16.62
CA VAL A 77 22.14 7.26 -17.60
C VAL A 77 22.29 6.25 -18.74
N CYS A 78 22.40 4.96 -18.41
CA CYS A 78 22.52 3.88 -19.39
C CYS A 78 21.17 3.27 -19.76
N HIS A 79 20.26 3.12 -18.79
CA HIS A 79 18.97 2.45 -18.97
C HIS A 79 17.84 3.40 -19.41
N LYS A 80 18.14 4.29 -20.38
CA LYS A 80 17.15 5.18 -21.02
C LYS A 80 16.24 4.38 -21.95
N ALA A 81 15.04 4.90 -22.26
CA ALA A 81 14.08 4.25 -23.15
C ALA A 81 14.65 3.94 -24.53
N GLU A 82 15.45 4.85 -25.10
CA GLU A 82 16.09 4.73 -26.42
C GLU A 82 17.58 4.35 -26.31
N GLY A 83 18.01 3.84 -25.15
CA GLY A 83 19.40 3.44 -24.92
C GLY A 83 19.74 2.07 -25.51
N ARG A 84 21.04 1.74 -25.53
CA ARG A 84 21.51 0.39 -25.88
C ARG A 84 21.22 -0.65 -24.80
N ALA A 85 20.98 -0.21 -23.56
CA ALA A 85 20.60 -1.09 -22.45
C ALA A 85 19.08 -1.20 -22.34
N ALA A 86 18.59 -2.30 -21.77
CA ALA A 86 17.17 -2.46 -21.49
C ALA A 86 16.63 -1.28 -20.65
N PRO A 87 15.43 -0.76 -20.91
CA PRO A 87 14.88 0.36 -20.13
C PRO A 87 14.79 0.02 -18.63
N LEU A 88 15.06 1.02 -17.78
CA LEU A 88 15.20 0.78 -16.34
C LEU A 88 13.93 0.22 -15.69
N GLY A 89 12.75 0.74 -16.07
CA GLY A 89 11.47 0.35 -15.49
C GLY A 89 11.19 -1.16 -15.58
N PRO A 90 11.17 -1.76 -16.79
CA PRO A 90 11.01 -3.19 -16.96
C PRO A 90 12.02 -4.04 -16.18
N VAL A 91 13.29 -3.61 -16.13
CA VAL A 91 14.35 -4.31 -15.38
C VAL A 91 14.03 -4.31 -13.88
N LEU A 92 13.68 -3.16 -13.32
CA LEU A 92 13.35 -3.03 -11.90
C LEU A 92 12.07 -3.79 -11.57
N HIS A 93 11.00 -3.65 -12.36
CA HIS A 93 9.75 -4.36 -12.12
C HIS A 93 9.94 -5.87 -12.11
N ARG A 94 10.65 -6.43 -13.11
CA ARG A 94 10.93 -7.87 -13.16
C ARG A 94 11.67 -8.37 -11.92
N ARG A 95 12.59 -7.56 -11.38
CA ARG A 95 13.38 -7.95 -10.20
C ARG A 95 12.61 -7.83 -8.89
N HIS A 96 11.71 -6.85 -8.76
CA HIS A 96 11.08 -6.52 -7.48
C HIS A 96 9.66 -7.07 -7.34
N LEU A 97 8.87 -7.14 -8.42
CA LEU A 97 7.47 -7.59 -8.32
C LEU A 97 7.35 -9.06 -7.86
N GLY A 98 8.33 -9.90 -8.18
CA GLY A 98 8.41 -11.28 -7.69
C GLY A 98 9.10 -11.45 -6.34
N ALA A 99 9.57 -10.37 -5.70
CA ALA A 99 10.33 -10.47 -4.45
C ALA A 99 9.39 -10.65 -3.25
N ALA A 100 9.76 -11.55 -2.32
CA ALA A 100 9.00 -11.79 -1.10
C ALA A 100 8.78 -10.51 -0.27
N ALA A 101 9.77 -9.60 -0.25
CA ALA A 101 9.65 -8.31 0.43
C ALA A 101 8.57 -7.42 -0.20
N PHE A 102 8.41 -7.44 -1.53
CA PHE A 102 7.40 -6.64 -2.21
C PHE A 102 5.99 -7.12 -1.84
N ALA A 103 5.73 -8.42 -1.95
CA ALA A 103 4.43 -8.98 -1.60
C ALA A 103 4.14 -8.96 -0.09
N GLY A 104 5.13 -9.30 0.74
CA GLY A 104 4.96 -9.48 2.18
C GLY A 104 5.05 -8.17 2.97
N THR A 105 6.17 -7.47 2.87
CA THR A 105 6.46 -6.25 3.63
C THR A 105 5.73 -5.05 3.04
N TYR A 106 5.78 -4.88 1.72
CA TYR A 106 5.20 -3.72 1.03
C TYR A 106 3.79 -3.97 0.48
N LYS A 107 3.21 -5.14 0.76
CA LYS A 107 1.83 -5.51 0.40
C LYS A 107 1.50 -5.36 -1.09
N GLY A 108 2.50 -5.49 -1.96
CA GLY A 108 2.36 -5.31 -3.40
C GLY A 108 2.07 -3.87 -3.84
N THR A 109 2.33 -2.87 -2.99
CA THR A 109 1.94 -1.48 -3.27
C THR A 109 2.95 -0.79 -4.19
N CYS A 110 2.47 -0.27 -5.32
CA CYS A 110 3.29 0.52 -6.26
C CYS A 110 3.88 1.77 -5.59
N THR A 111 3.21 2.28 -4.55
CA THR A 111 3.60 3.44 -3.77
C THR A 111 4.84 3.22 -2.89
N SER A 112 5.35 1.98 -2.83
CA SER A 112 6.68 1.70 -2.27
C SER A 112 7.83 2.12 -3.19
N CYS A 113 7.54 2.60 -4.40
CA CYS A 113 8.55 3.11 -5.34
C CYS A 113 8.06 4.37 -6.05
N HIS A 114 6.74 4.50 -6.24
CA HIS A 114 6.12 5.59 -6.97
C HIS A 114 5.44 6.60 -6.06
N ALA A 115 5.57 7.88 -6.39
CA ALA A 115 4.71 8.93 -5.85
C ALA A 115 3.63 9.27 -6.87
N VAL A 116 2.40 9.47 -6.40
CA VAL A 116 1.27 9.91 -7.21
C VAL A 116 0.93 11.33 -6.78
N ASP A 117 0.98 12.26 -7.72
CA ASP A 117 0.45 13.61 -7.50
C ASP A 117 -1.08 13.56 -7.60
N LEU A 118 -1.77 13.78 -6.48
CA LEU A 118 -3.23 13.63 -6.42
C LEU A 118 -3.99 14.74 -7.18
N LYS A 119 -3.33 15.84 -7.55
CA LYS A 119 -3.96 16.95 -8.28
C LYS A 119 -3.91 16.72 -9.78
N THR A 120 -2.79 16.19 -10.26
CA THR A 120 -2.50 16.02 -11.69
C THR A 120 -2.63 14.58 -12.17
N GLY A 121 -2.69 13.62 -11.25
CA GLY A 121 -2.65 12.19 -11.56
C GLY A 121 -1.27 11.69 -12.04
N ILE A 122 -0.26 12.55 -12.05
CA ILE A 122 1.07 12.19 -12.56
C ILE A 122 1.76 11.23 -11.59
N ILE A 123 2.24 10.11 -12.13
CA ILE A 123 3.01 9.12 -11.39
C ILE A 123 4.50 9.36 -11.66
N THR A 124 5.27 9.46 -10.58
CA THR A 124 6.72 9.65 -10.63
C THR A 124 7.42 8.55 -9.84
N VAL A 125 8.71 8.32 -10.08
CA VAL A 125 9.51 7.42 -9.26
C VAL A 125 10.21 8.23 -8.18
N ILE A 126 10.08 7.81 -6.92
CA ILE A 126 10.70 8.49 -5.79
C ILE A 126 12.22 8.44 -5.94
N GLY A 127 12.87 9.61 -5.92
CA GLY A 127 14.33 9.73 -6.07
C GLY A 127 14.83 9.79 -7.51
N LEU A 128 13.94 9.87 -8.52
CA LEU A 128 14.30 10.25 -9.88
C LEU A 128 13.65 11.58 -10.29
N PRO A 129 14.32 12.39 -11.13
CA PRO A 129 13.69 13.56 -11.71
C PRO A 129 12.48 13.16 -12.56
N ARG A 130 11.48 14.06 -12.64
CA ARG A 130 10.36 13.91 -13.57
C ARG A 130 10.91 13.86 -14.99
N ARG A 131 10.43 12.90 -15.79
CA ARG A 131 10.68 12.85 -17.23
C ARG A 131 9.58 13.58 -17.95
#